data_AF-A0A7W0KT16-F1
#
_entry.id   AF-A0A7W0KT16-F1
#
_cell.length_a   1.000
_cell.length_b   1.000
_cell.length_c   1.000
_cell.angle_alpha   90.00
_cell.angle_beta   90.00
_cell.angle_gamma   90.00
#
_symmetry.space_group_name_H-M   'P 1'
#
loop_
_entity.id
_entity.type
_entity.pdbx_description
1 polymer ?
#
loop_
_entity_poly.entity_id
_entity_poly.type
_entity_poly.pdbx_seq_one_letter_code
_entity_poly.pdbx_strand_id
1 'polypeptide(L)'
;MCGIIAVLRRRSDRTAPTGSELLALLDGGAVALAGADPVTLASVVDDVAARVEEADRLLRGTPGLQALLADRALPTMLGGLAGDIGAALATCEAGLDDQPGEAAGLEAVNAAVIRLKDALWAVQRDRLGTAVEVAELAGTNPSRAAIEGFASVQAALSALDRLEVRGRDSAGLMLLVRDHGLDLSEPATAALAAGRTGDPLFTAGSVRITPEGHLSFVYKAAAEIGELGDNTRVLRTAIRADGLLHRALVADDSVVTVLGHTRWASIGIISQPNAHPMNSDEVAQVDGPYVTAVLNGDVDNFADLKVADELRISPEITGDTKVIPTLVSRRLAAGDDGVEAFRQSVCRFDGSVAIVANASGAPDRLQLALRGSGQALYVGLDDDLYVVASEPYGVVEDATRY
;
A
#
# COMPACT_ATOMS: atom_id res chain seq x y z
N MET A 1 10.48 -9.10 -11.10
CA MET A 1 9.62 -10.07 -10.38
C MET A 1 8.25 -9.43 -10.29
N CYS A 2 7.17 -10.21 -10.26
CA CYS A 2 5.85 -9.65 -9.94
C CYS A 2 5.81 -9.21 -8.47
N GLY A 3 5.06 -8.16 -8.15
CA GLY A 3 4.86 -7.67 -6.79
C GLY A 3 3.40 -7.76 -6.38
N ILE A 4 3.09 -8.46 -5.29
CA ILE A 4 1.78 -8.35 -4.62
C ILE A 4 1.88 -7.29 -3.54
N ILE A 5 0.82 -6.48 -3.40
CA ILE A 5 0.58 -5.65 -2.22
C ILE A 5 -0.90 -5.70 -1.83
N ALA A 6 -1.19 -5.77 -0.54
CA ALA A 6 -2.53 -5.56 -0.01
C ALA A 6 -2.45 -4.78 1.29
N VAL A 7 -3.34 -3.80 1.47
CA VAL A 7 -3.37 -2.95 2.66
C VAL A 7 -4.76 -3.01 3.27
N LEU A 8 -4.80 -3.44 4.53
CA LEU A 8 -6.00 -3.49 5.32
C LEU A 8 -5.79 -2.65 6.58
N ARG A 9 -6.54 -1.56 6.68
CA ARG A 9 -6.40 -0.58 7.77
C ARG A 9 -7.69 -0.52 8.57
N ARG A 10 -7.55 -0.42 9.89
CA ARG A 10 -8.64 0.01 10.78
C ARG A 10 -8.40 1.44 11.24
N ARG A 11 -9.45 2.07 11.76
CA ARG A 11 -9.35 3.38 12.39
C ARG A 11 -8.44 3.30 13.61
N SER A 12 -7.53 4.26 13.72
CA SER A 12 -6.63 4.35 14.87
C SER A 12 -7.32 4.94 16.09
N ASP A 13 -7.05 4.34 17.25
CA ASP A 13 -7.46 4.83 18.56
C ASP A 13 -6.44 5.83 19.16
N ARG A 14 -5.26 5.98 18.54
CA ARG A 14 -4.25 6.94 18.98
C ARG A 14 -4.69 8.37 18.68
N THR A 15 -4.39 9.26 19.63
CA THR A 15 -4.57 10.71 19.43
C THR A 15 -3.43 11.24 18.57
N ALA A 16 -3.74 12.14 17.63
CA ALA A 16 -2.73 12.81 16.82
C ALA A 16 -1.78 13.63 17.73
N PRO A 17 -0.45 13.52 17.56
CA PRO A 17 0.50 14.30 18.35
C PRO A 17 0.39 15.79 18.03
N THR A 18 0.81 16.63 18.96
CA THR A 18 0.82 18.09 18.71
C THR A 18 2.10 18.50 17.97
N GLY A 19 2.01 19.55 17.14
CA GLY A 19 3.20 20.08 16.47
C GLY A 19 4.29 20.52 17.45
N SER A 20 3.91 21.12 18.59
CA SER A 20 4.86 21.52 19.64
C SER A 20 5.60 20.34 20.28
N GLU A 21 4.90 19.23 20.50
CA GLU A 21 5.50 18.00 21.05
C GLU A 21 6.53 17.43 20.07
N LEU A 22 6.17 17.35 18.78
CA LEU A 22 7.05 16.86 17.73
C LEU A 22 8.29 17.74 17.55
N LEU A 23 8.12 19.06 17.50
CA LEU A 23 9.24 19.99 17.35
C LEU A 23 10.19 19.93 18.55
N ALA A 24 9.66 19.80 19.77
CA ALA A 24 10.47 19.72 20.99
C ALA A 24 11.40 18.49 21.03
N LEU A 25 11.03 17.39 20.37
CA LEU A 25 11.87 16.19 20.30
C LEU A 25 13.15 16.45 19.48
N LEU A 26 13.03 17.17 18.36
CA LEU A 26 14.16 17.45 17.46
C LEU A 26 14.94 18.71 17.86
N ASP A 27 14.31 19.63 18.59
CA ASP A 27 14.93 20.89 18.98
C ASP A 27 16.26 20.69 19.76
N GLY A 28 17.23 21.55 19.46
CA GLY A 28 18.58 21.48 20.03
C GLY A 28 19.41 20.24 19.67
N GLY A 29 18.89 19.28 18.88
CA GLY A 29 19.63 18.07 18.50
C GLY A 29 20.93 18.36 17.76
N ALA A 30 20.90 19.25 16.78
CA ALA A 30 22.08 19.65 16.02
C ALA A 30 23.13 20.37 16.91
N VAL A 31 22.67 21.21 17.83
CA VAL A 31 23.54 21.93 18.79
C VAL A 31 24.21 20.96 19.75
N ALA A 32 23.49 19.95 20.24
CA ALA A 32 24.03 18.92 21.10
C ALA A 32 25.15 18.13 20.39
N LEU A 33 24.91 17.69 19.14
CA LEU A 33 25.92 16.99 18.33
C LEU A 33 27.16 17.86 18.08
N ALA A 34 26.99 19.12 17.70
CA ALA A 34 28.10 20.03 17.45
C ALA A 34 28.94 20.34 18.71
N GLY A 35 28.34 20.23 19.90
CA GLY A 35 29.02 20.44 21.18
C GLY A 35 29.64 19.18 21.79
N ALA A 36 29.45 18.00 21.18
CA ALA A 36 29.95 16.74 21.71
C ALA A 36 31.46 16.60 21.53
N ASP A 37 32.14 16.09 22.56
CA ASP A 37 33.55 15.72 22.49
C ASP A 37 33.72 14.21 22.20
N PRO A 38 34.93 13.72 21.84
CA PRO A 38 35.12 12.31 21.51
C PRO A 38 34.73 11.31 22.61
N VAL A 39 34.69 11.74 23.88
CA VAL A 39 34.35 10.89 25.03
C VAL A 39 32.83 10.78 25.21
N THR A 40 32.12 11.87 24.95
CA THR A 40 30.66 12.00 25.13
C THR A 40 29.87 11.77 23.85
N LEU A 41 30.54 11.71 22.69
CA LEU A 41 29.89 11.61 21.39
C LEU A 41 28.92 10.44 21.30
N ALA A 42 29.31 9.24 21.75
CA ALA A 42 28.45 8.06 21.71
C ALA A 42 27.13 8.31 22.45
N SER A 43 27.18 8.82 23.68
CA SER A 43 25.98 9.08 24.48
C SER A 43 25.13 10.21 23.91
N VAL A 44 25.74 11.27 23.38
CA VAL A 44 25.01 12.38 22.77
C VAL A 44 24.28 11.94 21.51
N VAL A 45 24.95 11.15 20.65
CA VAL A 45 24.31 10.59 19.45
C VAL A 45 23.16 9.67 19.84
N ASP A 46 23.33 8.83 20.87
CA ASP A 46 22.28 7.91 21.33
C ASP A 46 21.06 8.65 21.91
N ASP A 47 21.28 9.73 22.67
CA ASP A 47 20.20 10.59 23.19
C ASP A 47 19.45 11.32 22.08
N VAL A 48 20.16 11.79 21.05
CA VAL A 48 19.54 12.40 19.87
C VAL A 48 18.77 11.34 19.07
N ALA A 49 19.34 10.15 18.88
CA ALA A 49 18.68 9.03 18.22
C ALA A 49 17.37 8.67 18.91
N ALA A 50 17.37 8.50 20.23
CA ALA A 50 16.17 8.18 21.00
C ALA A 50 15.05 9.22 20.83
N ARG A 51 15.38 10.52 20.76
CA ARG A 51 14.40 11.58 20.52
C ARG A 51 13.85 11.57 19.10
N VAL A 52 14.69 11.33 18.10
CA VAL A 52 14.26 11.24 16.69
C VAL A 52 13.41 10.00 16.46
N GLU A 53 13.74 8.86 17.08
CA GLU A 53 12.93 7.64 17.07
C GLU A 53 11.56 7.85 17.72
N GLU A 54 11.49 8.59 18.83
CA GLU A 54 10.22 8.95 19.45
C GLU A 54 9.37 9.83 18.51
N ALA A 55 10.00 10.74 17.77
CA ALA A 55 9.31 11.54 16.76
C ALA A 55 8.79 10.66 15.61
N ASP A 56 9.59 9.72 15.09
CA ASP A 56 9.13 8.73 14.09
C ASP A 56 7.93 7.94 14.62
N ARG A 57 8.00 7.45 15.86
CA ARG A 57 6.93 6.68 16.51
C ARG A 57 5.62 7.48 16.59
N LEU A 58 5.68 8.74 17.00
CA LEU A 58 4.51 9.62 17.07
C LEU A 58 3.94 9.94 15.67
N LEU A 59 4.82 10.13 14.69
CA LEU A 59 4.45 10.42 13.29
C LEU A 59 3.96 9.21 12.50
N ARG A 60 4.18 7.99 12.99
CA ARG A 60 3.77 6.75 12.32
C ARG A 60 2.24 6.66 12.21
N GLY A 61 1.77 6.14 11.08
CA GLY A 61 0.36 5.87 10.83
C GLY A 61 -0.51 7.11 10.66
N THR A 62 -1.83 6.91 10.67
CA THR A 62 -2.79 7.99 10.37
C THR A 62 -2.87 9.12 11.39
N PRO A 63 -2.63 8.94 12.70
CA PRO A 63 -2.56 10.06 13.65
C PRO A 63 -1.43 11.04 13.36
N GLY A 64 -0.25 10.53 12.97
CA GLY A 64 0.86 11.39 12.57
C GLY A 64 0.57 12.15 11.28
N LEU A 65 -0.05 11.48 10.29
CA LEU A 65 -0.52 12.13 9.07
C LEU A 65 -1.56 13.22 9.36
N GLN A 66 -2.50 12.98 10.28
CA GLN A 66 -3.45 14.01 10.71
C GLN A 66 -2.74 15.24 11.28
N ALA A 67 -1.73 15.06 12.13
CA ALA A 67 -0.94 16.16 12.67
C ALA A 67 -0.20 16.94 11.56
N LEU A 68 0.47 16.23 10.64
CA LEU A 68 1.23 16.82 9.54
C LEU A 68 0.34 17.55 8.52
N LEU A 69 -0.88 17.07 8.28
CA LEU A 69 -1.80 17.68 7.32
C LEU A 69 -2.65 18.80 7.94
N ALA A 70 -2.83 18.82 9.26
CA ALA A 70 -3.53 19.87 9.97
C ALA A 70 -2.75 21.20 9.99
N ASP A 71 -1.41 21.14 10.05
CA ASP A 71 -0.53 22.31 9.99
C ASP A 71 0.44 22.22 8.81
N ARG A 72 0.21 23.03 7.78
CA ARG A 72 1.02 23.06 6.55
C ARG A 72 2.47 23.49 6.77
N ALA A 73 2.79 24.16 7.87
CA ALA A 73 4.16 24.56 8.18
C ALA A 73 4.95 23.43 8.88
N LEU A 74 4.25 22.53 9.57
CA LEU A 74 4.86 21.51 10.41
C LEU A 74 5.82 20.56 9.65
N PRO A 75 5.46 20.02 8.46
CA PRO A 75 6.39 19.18 7.69
C PRO A 75 7.70 19.88 7.35
N THR A 76 7.63 21.16 6.96
CA THR A 76 8.83 21.95 6.61
C THR A 76 9.69 22.22 7.85
N MET A 77 9.09 22.55 8.99
CA MET A 77 9.84 22.78 10.24
C MET A 77 10.53 21.51 10.73
N LEU A 78 9.83 20.38 10.76
CA LEU A 78 10.41 19.09 11.14
C LEU A 78 11.52 18.66 10.17
N GLY A 79 11.29 18.83 8.86
CA GLY A 79 12.29 18.53 7.83
C GLY A 79 13.56 19.36 7.98
N GLY A 80 13.41 20.65 8.32
CA GLY A 80 14.53 21.55 8.62
C GLY A 80 15.35 21.07 9.82
N LEU A 81 14.70 20.82 10.96
CA LEU A 81 15.38 20.35 12.17
C LEU A 81 16.07 18.99 11.95
N ALA A 82 15.41 18.04 11.27
CA ALA A 82 16.00 16.75 10.94
C ALA A 82 17.21 16.92 9.99
N GLY A 83 17.13 17.85 9.04
CA GLY A 83 18.24 18.20 8.15
C GLY A 83 19.45 18.77 8.91
N ASP A 84 19.21 19.68 9.86
CA ASP A 84 20.26 20.26 10.69
C ASP A 84 20.94 19.19 11.56
N ILE A 85 20.17 18.27 12.15
CA ILE A 85 20.72 17.13 12.91
C ILE A 85 21.58 16.25 12.00
N GLY A 86 21.11 15.92 10.79
CA GLY A 86 21.86 15.11 9.83
C GLY A 86 23.18 15.77 9.39
N ALA A 87 23.18 17.09 9.17
CA ALA A 87 24.38 17.83 8.82
C ALA A 87 25.39 17.89 9.99
N ALA A 88 24.91 18.06 11.22
CA ALA A 88 25.76 18.00 12.41
C ALA A 88 26.37 16.61 12.60
N LEU A 89 25.58 15.54 12.43
CA LEU A 89 26.06 14.16 12.51
C LEU A 89 27.15 13.86 11.48
N ALA A 90 26.96 14.29 10.22
CA ALA A 90 27.96 14.12 9.17
C ALA A 90 29.29 14.83 9.50
N THR A 91 29.22 15.97 10.18
CA THR A 91 30.41 16.70 10.66
C THR A 91 31.12 15.91 11.77
N CYS A 92 30.38 15.32 12.71
CA CYS A 92 30.94 14.45 13.75
C CYS A 92 31.63 13.23 13.14
N GLU A 93 31.02 12.58 12.15
CA GLU A 93 31.59 11.40 11.47
C GLU A 93 32.89 11.72 10.75
N ALA A 94 32.94 12.82 10.00
CA ALA A 94 34.17 13.24 9.32
C ALA A 94 35.34 13.48 10.30
N GLY A 95 35.04 13.92 11.52
CA GLY A 95 36.04 14.10 12.58
C GLY A 95 36.55 12.79 13.20
N LEU A 96 35.81 11.68 13.07
CA LEU A 96 36.21 10.37 13.59
C LEU A 96 37.27 9.69 12.72
N ASP A 97 37.23 9.90 11.40
CA ASP A 97 38.21 9.35 10.45
C ASP A 97 39.64 9.88 10.72
N ASP A 98 39.75 11.05 11.34
CA ASP A 98 41.00 11.74 11.64
C ASP A 98 41.60 11.41 13.03
N GLN A 99 40.93 10.60 13.86
CA GLN A 99 41.37 10.30 15.24
C GLN A 99 41.57 8.79 15.51
N PRO A 100 42.79 8.34 15.87
CA PRO A 100 43.02 6.95 16.28
C PRO A 100 42.43 6.69 17.67
N GLY A 101 41.20 6.17 17.73
CA GLY A 101 40.50 5.78 18.96
C GLY A 101 40.68 4.30 19.35
N GLU A 102 40.32 3.96 20.59
CA GLU A 102 40.20 2.56 21.05
C GLU A 102 38.99 1.88 20.36
N ALA A 103 39.18 0.65 19.87
CA ALA A 103 38.21 -0.05 19.02
C ALA A 103 36.79 -0.16 19.63
N ALA A 104 36.67 -0.37 20.95
CA ALA A 104 35.38 -0.50 21.62
C ALA A 104 34.58 0.81 21.67
N GLY A 105 35.24 1.97 21.77
CA GLY A 105 34.58 3.27 21.73
C GLY A 105 34.05 3.59 20.33
N LEU A 106 34.78 3.18 19.30
CA LEU A 106 34.40 3.37 17.90
C LEU A 106 33.17 2.52 17.51
N GLU A 107 33.07 1.30 18.02
CA GLU A 107 31.91 0.43 17.80
C GLU A 107 30.62 1.02 18.38
N ALA A 108 30.67 1.53 19.62
CA ALA A 108 29.52 2.16 20.27
C ALA A 108 29.06 3.43 19.53
N VAL A 109 30.00 4.28 19.11
CA VAL A 109 29.69 5.47 18.30
C VAL A 109 29.06 5.07 16.97
N ASN A 110 29.64 4.10 16.26
CA ASN A 110 29.12 3.65 14.97
C ASN A 110 27.70 3.08 15.07
N ALA A 111 27.40 2.30 16.12
CA ALA A 111 26.06 1.79 16.37
C ALA A 111 25.04 2.92 16.59
N ALA A 112 25.38 3.91 17.42
CA ALA A 112 24.53 5.07 17.67
C ALA A 112 24.33 5.93 16.41
N VAL A 113 25.38 6.10 15.59
CA VAL A 113 25.32 6.84 14.32
C VAL A 113 24.39 6.17 13.32
N ILE A 114 24.49 4.85 13.14
CA ILE A 114 23.60 4.08 12.26
C ILE A 114 22.15 4.26 12.72
N ARG A 115 21.90 4.09 14.02
CA ARG A 115 20.58 4.25 14.62
C ARG A 115 19.99 5.65 14.39
N LEU A 116 20.78 6.70 14.58
CA LEU A 116 20.33 8.07 14.29
C LEU A 116 20.06 8.30 12.79
N LYS A 117 20.90 7.77 11.90
CA LYS A 117 20.69 7.86 10.44
C LYS A 117 19.39 7.19 10.01
N ASP A 118 19.12 6.01 10.53
CA ASP A 118 17.89 5.26 10.24
C ASP A 118 16.66 6.02 10.75
N ALA A 119 16.71 6.57 11.96
CA ALA A 119 15.62 7.36 12.53
C ALA A 119 15.37 8.67 11.73
N LEU A 120 16.44 9.37 11.32
CA LEU A 120 16.33 10.56 10.47
C LEU A 120 15.75 10.21 9.09
N TRP A 121 16.18 9.10 8.50
CA TRP A 121 15.63 8.60 7.25
C TRP A 121 14.13 8.33 7.37
N ALA A 122 13.71 7.61 8.42
CA ALA A 122 12.31 7.30 8.66
C ALA A 122 11.47 8.57 8.76
N VAL A 123 11.89 9.56 9.56
CA VAL A 123 11.20 10.85 9.67
C VAL A 123 11.13 11.56 8.31
N GLN A 124 12.26 11.72 7.62
CA GLN A 124 12.34 12.55 6.42
C GLN A 124 11.72 11.91 5.19
N ARG A 125 11.96 10.62 4.96
CA ARG A 125 11.57 9.91 3.74
C ARG A 125 10.24 9.20 3.91
N ASP A 126 10.03 8.53 5.02
CA ASP A 126 8.84 7.69 5.19
C ASP A 126 7.67 8.52 5.75
N ARG A 127 7.89 9.32 6.82
CA ARG A 127 6.81 10.10 7.45
C ARG A 127 6.47 11.36 6.68
N LEU A 128 7.44 12.26 6.52
CA LEU A 128 7.22 13.52 5.81
C LEU A 128 6.94 13.29 4.31
N GLY A 129 7.63 12.34 3.68
CA GLY A 129 7.38 11.95 2.29
C GLY A 129 5.95 11.43 2.09
N THR A 130 5.49 10.51 2.95
CA THR A 130 4.10 10.01 2.89
C THR A 130 3.09 11.14 3.09
N ALA A 131 3.34 12.09 3.99
CA ALA A 131 2.43 13.23 4.19
C ALA A 131 2.29 14.09 2.92
N VAL A 132 3.38 14.33 2.19
CA VAL A 132 3.34 15.03 0.90
C VAL A 132 2.49 14.26 -0.11
N GLU A 133 2.78 12.97 -0.30
CA GLU A 133 2.06 12.14 -1.28
C GLU A 133 0.57 11.99 -0.94
N VAL A 134 0.23 11.82 0.34
CA VAL A 134 -1.17 11.76 0.79
C VAL A 134 -1.87 13.11 0.59
N ALA A 135 -1.20 14.25 0.84
CA ALA A 135 -1.76 15.57 0.56
C ALA A 135 -2.04 15.74 -0.94
N GLU A 136 -1.14 15.27 -1.80
CA GLU A 136 -1.32 15.34 -3.25
C GLU A 136 -2.46 14.45 -3.75
N LEU A 137 -2.65 13.27 -3.14
CA LEU A 137 -3.76 12.37 -3.48
C LEU A 137 -5.11 12.87 -2.96
N ALA A 138 -5.16 13.33 -1.71
CA ALA A 138 -6.40 13.68 -1.00
C ALA A 138 -6.91 15.09 -1.29
N GLY A 139 -6.04 15.97 -1.83
CA GLY A 139 -6.40 17.35 -2.12
C GLY A 139 -6.45 18.23 -0.87
N THR A 140 -7.15 19.37 -0.97
CA THR A 140 -7.16 20.39 0.08
C THR A 140 -8.13 20.05 1.20
N ASN A 141 -7.65 20.09 2.45
CA ASN A 141 -8.44 19.90 3.68
C ASN A 141 -9.23 18.58 3.68
N PRO A 142 -8.54 17.42 3.54
CA PRO A 142 -9.22 16.13 3.48
C PRO A 142 -9.93 15.78 4.79
N SER A 143 -11.04 15.05 4.69
CA SER A 143 -11.71 14.43 5.85
C SER A 143 -10.78 13.42 6.52
N ARG A 144 -11.12 13.00 7.74
CA ARG A 144 -10.38 11.93 8.41
C ARG A 144 -10.37 10.64 7.60
N ALA A 145 -11.52 10.25 7.05
CA ALA A 145 -11.64 9.04 6.23
C ALA A 145 -10.83 9.15 4.93
N ALA A 146 -10.76 10.34 4.32
CA ALA A 146 -9.90 10.57 3.16
C ALA A 146 -8.41 10.43 3.52
N ILE A 147 -7.95 10.98 4.65
CA ILE A 147 -6.57 10.77 5.12
C ILE A 147 -6.29 9.28 5.33
N GLU A 148 -7.19 8.56 6.01
CA GLU A 148 -7.04 7.13 6.29
C GLU A 148 -7.03 6.28 5.00
N GLY A 149 -7.94 6.56 4.08
CA GLY A 149 -8.04 5.87 2.79
C GLY A 149 -6.84 6.13 1.89
N PHE A 150 -6.47 7.41 1.70
CA PHE A 150 -5.32 7.76 0.85
C PHE A 150 -3.98 7.39 1.48
N ALA A 151 -3.88 7.28 2.81
CA ALA A 151 -2.71 6.67 3.45
C ALA A 151 -2.56 5.18 3.06
N SER A 152 -3.65 4.42 3.01
CA SER A 152 -3.61 3.02 2.55
C SER A 152 -3.28 2.92 1.06
N VAL A 153 -3.79 3.84 0.24
CA VAL A 153 -3.43 3.94 -1.18
C VAL A 153 -1.95 4.25 -1.35
N GLN A 154 -1.42 5.22 -0.59
CA GLN A 154 -0.02 5.61 -0.67
C GLN A 154 0.92 4.50 -0.22
N ALA A 155 0.61 3.82 0.89
CA ALA A 155 1.36 2.63 1.34
C ALA A 155 1.45 1.59 0.22
N ALA A 156 0.32 1.32 -0.46
CA ALA A 156 0.31 0.38 -1.56
C ALA A 156 1.13 0.84 -2.77
N LEU A 157 1.01 2.10 -3.18
CA LEU A 157 1.75 2.63 -4.33
C LEU A 157 3.26 2.73 -4.05
N SER A 158 3.66 3.15 -2.84
CA SER A 158 5.06 3.19 -2.41
C SER A 158 5.68 1.79 -2.40
N ALA A 159 4.94 0.78 -1.93
CA ALA A 159 5.35 -0.61 -2.02
C ALA A 159 5.48 -1.06 -3.49
N LEU A 160 4.54 -0.71 -4.37
CA LEU A 160 4.65 -1.04 -5.80
C LEU A 160 5.88 -0.39 -6.44
N ASP A 161 6.24 0.84 -6.08
CA ASP A 161 7.44 1.53 -6.56
C ASP A 161 8.73 0.74 -6.23
N ARG A 162 8.77 0.07 -5.07
CA ARG A 162 9.90 -0.80 -4.66
C ARG A 162 9.87 -2.19 -5.28
N LEU A 163 8.67 -2.72 -5.55
CA LEU A 163 8.47 -4.05 -6.10
C LEU A 163 8.58 -4.07 -7.64
N GLU A 164 8.40 -2.94 -8.30
CA GLU A 164 8.64 -2.79 -9.73
C GLU A 164 10.16 -2.79 -10.02
N VAL A 165 10.58 -3.59 -11.02
CA VAL A 165 12.03 -3.77 -11.29
C VAL A 165 12.42 -3.30 -12.70
N ARG A 166 11.47 -3.07 -13.61
CA ARG A 166 11.78 -2.84 -15.04
C ARG A 166 10.87 -1.85 -15.79
N GLY A 167 9.81 -1.30 -15.17
CA GLY A 167 8.95 -0.27 -15.79
C GLY A 167 8.00 -0.73 -16.91
N ARG A 168 8.28 -1.89 -17.52
CA ARG A 168 7.44 -2.53 -18.54
C ARG A 168 6.54 -3.62 -17.93
N ASP A 169 5.56 -4.05 -18.72
CA ASP A 169 4.47 -4.99 -18.41
C ASP A 169 3.20 -4.29 -17.90
N SER A 170 2.82 -4.43 -16.62
CA SER A 170 1.60 -3.80 -16.12
C SER A 170 1.60 -3.65 -14.60
N ALA A 171 0.85 -2.67 -14.11
CA ALA A 171 0.51 -2.55 -12.70
C ALA A 171 -0.98 -2.23 -12.54
N GLY A 172 -1.53 -2.54 -11.38
CA GLY A 172 -2.87 -2.11 -11.03
C GLY A 172 -3.12 -2.05 -9.55
N LEU A 173 -4.15 -1.28 -9.20
CA LEU A 173 -4.61 -1.06 -7.84
C LEU A 173 -6.14 -1.09 -7.84
N MET A 174 -6.70 -1.93 -6.97
CA MET A 174 -8.13 -1.99 -6.69
C MET A 174 -8.39 -1.43 -5.30
N LEU A 175 -9.39 -0.57 -5.19
CA LEU A 175 -9.85 0.04 -3.95
C LEU A 175 -11.29 -0.36 -3.71
N LEU A 176 -11.55 -1.12 -2.64
CA LEU A 176 -12.91 -1.40 -2.17
C LEU A 176 -13.26 -0.39 -1.09
N VAL A 177 -14.16 0.54 -1.42
CA VAL A 177 -14.64 1.59 -0.52
C VAL A 177 -16.01 1.19 0.01
N ARG A 178 -16.11 1.02 1.33
CA ARG A 178 -17.37 0.74 2.04
C ARG A 178 -17.79 1.95 2.87
N ASP A 179 -19.05 1.93 3.29
CA ASP A 179 -19.64 2.94 4.17
C ASP A 179 -19.52 4.38 3.63
N HIS A 180 -19.50 4.51 2.29
CA HIS A 180 -19.21 5.76 1.58
C HIS A 180 -20.36 6.78 1.61
N GLY A 181 -21.57 6.39 2.04
CA GLY A 181 -22.72 7.29 2.22
C GLY A 181 -23.23 8.00 0.96
N LEU A 182 -22.81 7.55 -0.23
CA LEU A 182 -23.22 8.20 -1.49
C LEU A 182 -24.56 7.65 -1.97
N ASP A 183 -25.44 8.57 -2.40
CA ASP A 183 -26.60 8.23 -3.22
C ASP A 183 -26.17 8.17 -4.69
N LEU A 184 -26.05 6.96 -5.24
CA LEU A 184 -25.64 6.75 -6.63
C LEU A 184 -26.71 7.18 -7.65
N SER A 185 -27.94 7.48 -7.21
CA SER A 185 -29.00 8.03 -8.05
C SER A 185 -28.95 9.56 -8.17
N GLU A 186 -28.19 10.23 -7.30
CA GLU A 186 -27.99 11.68 -7.34
C GLU A 186 -27.31 12.07 -8.68
N PRO A 187 -27.82 13.05 -9.44
CA PRO A 187 -27.33 13.36 -10.79
C PRO A 187 -25.82 13.61 -10.88
N ALA A 188 -25.23 14.29 -9.90
CA ALA A 188 -23.79 14.59 -9.91
C ALA A 188 -22.94 13.33 -9.67
N THR A 189 -23.37 12.45 -8.77
CA THR A 189 -22.69 11.19 -8.46
C THR A 189 -22.89 10.18 -9.59
N ALA A 190 -24.11 10.07 -10.12
CA ALA A 190 -24.42 9.24 -11.28
C ALA A 190 -23.59 9.62 -12.51
N ALA A 191 -23.38 10.91 -12.75
CA ALA A 191 -22.55 11.40 -13.85
C ALA A 191 -21.08 10.95 -13.72
N LEU A 192 -20.53 10.90 -12.51
CA LEU A 192 -19.16 10.46 -12.25
C LEU A 192 -18.98 8.93 -12.37
N ALA A 193 -20.06 8.15 -12.20
CA ALA A 193 -20.08 6.70 -12.34
C ALA A 193 -20.45 6.24 -13.77
N ALA A 194 -21.06 7.11 -14.57
CA ALA A 194 -21.59 6.80 -15.89
C ALA A 194 -20.51 6.19 -16.81
N GLY A 195 -20.84 5.05 -17.44
CA GLY A 195 -19.94 4.33 -18.34
C GLY A 195 -18.82 3.53 -17.66
N ARG A 196 -18.65 3.64 -16.34
CA ARG A 196 -17.59 2.94 -15.58
C ARG A 196 -18.07 1.64 -14.94
N THR A 197 -19.37 1.52 -14.68
CA THR A 197 -19.95 0.41 -13.92
C THR A 197 -20.13 -0.89 -14.72
N GLY A 198 -20.17 -0.79 -16.05
CA GLY A 198 -20.50 -1.91 -16.94
C GLY A 198 -19.38 -2.38 -17.85
N ASP A 199 -18.12 -1.97 -17.62
CA ASP A 199 -16.99 -2.43 -18.46
C ASP A 199 -16.75 -3.94 -18.27
N PRO A 200 -17.02 -4.80 -19.27
CA PRO A 200 -16.90 -6.26 -19.13
C PRO A 200 -15.46 -6.75 -18.92
N LEU A 201 -14.45 -5.90 -19.15
CA LEU A 201 -13.04 -6.26 -19.08
C LEU A 201 -12.34 -5.78 -17.79
N PHE A 202 -13.04 -5.02 -16.94
CA PHE A 202 -12.51 -4.49 -15.69
C PHE A 202 -11.14 -3.77 -15.87
N THR A 203 -11.11 -2.89 -16.87
CA THR A 203 -9.95 -2.09 -17.27
C THR A 203 -9.84 -0.78 -16.47
N ALA A 204 -8.84 0.03 -16.78
CA ALA A 204 -8.54 1.24 -16.02
C ALA A 204 -9.73 2.19 -15.91
N GLY A 205 -10.03 2.62 -14.69
CA GLY A 205 -11.15 3.53 -14.40
C GLY A 205 -12.49 2.83 -14.19
N SER A 206 -12.57 1.50 -14.37
CA SER A 206 -13.76 0.73 -14.03
C SER A 206 -14.16 0.89 -12.58
N VAL A 207 -15.47 0.84 -12.34
CA VAL A 207 -16.08 0.80 -11.00
C VAL A 207 -17.02 -0.39 -10.96
N ARG A 208 -17.13 -1.06 -9.81
CA ARG A 208 -18.21 -2.02 -9.54
C ARG A 208 -18.96 -1.61 -8.30
N ILE A 209 -20.26 -1.81 -8.33
CA ILE A 209 -21.12 -1.71 -7.16
C ILE A 209 -21.32 -3.14 -6.69
N THR A 210 -20.83 -3.47 -5.50
CA THR A 210 -20.94 -4.84 -4.97
C THR A 210 -22.38 -5.11 -4.48
N PRO A 211 -22.77 -6.38 -4.26
CA PRO A 211 -24.09 -6.70 -3.70
C PRO A 211 -24.38 -6.02 -2.36
N GLU A 212 -23.34 -5.75 -1.56
CA GLU A 212 -23.41 -5.05 -0.28
C GLU A 212 -23.46 -3.52 -0.43
N GLY A 213 -23.44 -3.01 -1.67
CA GLY A 213 -23.45 -1.58 -1.96
C GLY A 213 -22.08 -0.90 -1.81
N HIS A 214 -20.98 -1.66 -1.77
CA HIS A 214 -19.63 -1.08 -1.76
C HIS A 214 -19.22 -0.64 -3.16
N LEU A 215 -18.25 0.27 -3.25
CA LEU A 215 -17.66 0.70 -4.52
C LEU A 215 -16.26 0.10 -4.69
N SER A 216 -16.09 -0.75 -5.70
CA SER A 216 -14.79 -1.29 -6.10
C SER A 216 -14.25 -0.51 -7.30
N PHE A 217 -13.27 0.35 -7.07
CA PHE A 217 -12.53 1.08 -8.11
C PHE A 217 -11.35 0.26 -8.58
N VAL A 218 -10.99 0.34 -9.86
CA VAL A 218 -9.74 -0.24 -10.35
C VAL A 218 -8.99 0.71 -11.27
N TYR A 219 -7.69 0.82 -11.04
CA TYR A 219 -6.74 1.60 -11.82
C TYR A 219 -5.72 0.62 -12.39
N LYS A 220 -5.47 0.69 -13.70
CA LYS A 220 -4.55 -0.22 -14.39
C LYS A 220 -3.69 0.54 -15.38
N ALA A 221 -2.43 0.15 -15.45
CA ALA A 221 -1.49 0.57 -16.49
C ALA A 221 -0.91 -0.69 -17.13
N ALA A 222 -0.74 -0.67 -18.45
CA ALA A 222 -0.08 -1.75 -19.17
C ALA A 222 0.71 -1.14 -20.34
N ALA A 223 1.99 -1.50 -20.44
CA ALA A 223 2.89 -1.01 -21.46
C ALA A 223 3.94 -2.08 -21.78
N GLU A 224 4.05 -2.47 -23.06
CA GLU A 224 5.09 -3.40 -23.51
C GLU A 224 6.51 -2.80 -23.40
N ILE A 225 6.59 -1.47 -23.47
CA ILE A 225 7.81 -0.67 -23.36
C ILE A 225 7.52 0.50 -22.41
N GLY A 226 8.36 0.68 -21.40
CA GLY A 226 8.25 1.75 -20.41
C GLY A 226 9.51 1.86 -19.55
N GLU A 227 9.55 2.89 -18.70
CA GLU A 227 10.60 3.15 -17.71
C GLU A 227 10.10 2.87 -16.29
N LEU A 228 11.03 2.61 -15.38
CA LEU A 228 10.71 2.32 -13.98
C LEU A 228 9.90 3.47 -13.37
N GLY A 229 8.75 3.17 -12.74
CA GLY A 229 7.85 4.17 -12.17
C GLY A 229 6.80 4.73 -13.13
N ASP A 230 6.83 4.39 -14.43
CA ASP A 230 5.80 4.85 -15.37
C ASP A 230 4.40 4.34 -15.00
N ASN A 231 4.29 3.07 -14.63
CA ASN A 231 3.02 2.45 -14.30
C ASN A 231 2.41 3.10 -13.05
N THR A 232 3.17 3.21 -11.96
CA THR A 232 2.68 3.82 -10.71
C THR A 232 2.35 5.30 -10.90
N ARG A 233 3.09 6.04 -11.74
CA ARG A 233 2.76 7.42 -12.13
C ARG A 233 1.41 7.52 -12.84
N VAL A 234 1.09 6.58 -13.74
CA VAL A 234 -0.23 6.49 -14.37
C VAL A 234 -1.32 6.23 -13.33
N LEU A 235 -1.10 5.29 -12.40
CA LEU A 235 -2.05 5.01 -11.32
C LEU A 235 -2.28 6.24 -10.43
N ARG A 236 -1.21 6.88 -9.96
CA ARG A 236 -1.25 8.10 -9.13
C ARG A 236 -2.06 9.22 -9.80
N THR A 237 -1.80 9.45 -11.09
CA THR A 237 -2.51 10.49 -11.87
C THR A 237 -4.01 10.19 -11.95
N ALA A 238 -4.37 8.94 -12.24
CA ALA A 238 -5.76 8.52 -12.36
C ALA A 238 -6.51 8.61 -11.01
N ILE A 239 -5.89 8.15 -9.93
CA ILE A 239 -6.46 8.22 -8.57
C ILE A 239 -6.67 9.66 -8.13
N ARG A 240 -5.67 10.53 -8.33
CA ARG A 240 -5.75 11.95 -7.98
C ARG A 240 -6.91 12.66 -8.68
N ALA A 241 -7.18 12.29 -9.94
CA ALA A 241 -8.21 12.90 -10.76
C ALA A 241 -9.62 12.29 -10.58
N ASP A 242 -9.77 11.23 -9.79
CA ASP A 242 -11.04 10.49 -9.70
C ASP A 242 -12.05 11.16 -8.75
N GLY A 243 -12.89 12.03 -9.30
CA GLY A 243 -13.92 12.73 -8.54
C GLY A 243 -14.92 11.83 -7.81
N LEU A 244 -15.17 10.60 -8.30
CA LEU A 244 -16.07 9.66 -7.62
C LEU A 244 -15.41 9.08 -6.37
N LEU A 245 -14.13 8.68 -6.47
CA LEU A 245 -13.36 8.20 -5.33
C LEU A 245 -13.27 9.27 -4.24
N HIS A 246 -12.94 10.50 -4.63
CA HIS A 246 -12.89 11.64 -3.71
C HIS A 246 -14.21 11.84 -2.97
N ARG A 247 -15.36 11.80 -3.68
CA ARG A 247 -16.68 11.87 -3.05
C ARG A 247 -16.93 10.70 -2.10
N ALA A 248 -16.52 9.48 -2.48
CA ALA A 248 -16.72 8.28 -1.68
C ALA A 248 -15.93 8.29 -0.36
N LEU A 249 -14.91 9.13 -0.23
CA LEU A 249 -14.09 9.28 0.97
C LEU A 249 -14.44 10.52 1.80
N VAL A 250 -15.49 11.28 1.43
CA VAL A 250 -15.93 12.44 2.21
C VAL A 250 -16.59 12.02 3.53
N ALA A 251 -17.39 10.95 3.52
CA ALA A 251 -18.07 10.47 4.71
C ALA A 251 -17.05 9.97 5.75
N ASP A 252 -17.22 10.39 7.00
CA ASP A 252 -16.26 10.08 8.07
C ASP A 252 -16.17 8.59 8.39
N ASP A 253 -17.15 7.78 8.00
CA ASP A 253 -17.14 6.33 8.24
C ASP A 253 -16.58 5.52 7.06
N SER A 254 -16.19 6.18 5.96
CA SER A 254 -15.65 5.49 4.79
C SER A 254 -14.37 4.72 5.14
N VAL A 255 -14.31 3.46 4.69
CA VAL A 255 -13.13 2.60 4.86
C VAL A 255 -12.69 2.04 3.51
N VAL A 256 -11.37 1.97 3.30
CA VAL A 256 -10.75 1.49 2.07
C VAL A 256 -9.94 0.22 2.32
N THR A 257 -10.26 -0.83 1.59
CA THR A 257 -9.39 -2.01 1.43
C THR A 257 -8.67 -1.91 0.10
N VAL A 258 -7.35 -2.12 0.11
CA VAL A 258 -6.49 -1.95 -1.07
C VAL A 258 -5.89 -3.28 -1.48
N LEU A 259 -5.96 -3.60 -2.77
CA LEU A 259 -5.28 -4.73 -3.38
C LEU A 259 -4.53 -4.24 -4.61
N GLY A 260 -3.23 -4.51 -4.71
CA GLY A 260 -2.38 -4.01 -5.78
C GLY A 260 -1.42 -5.06 -6.29
N HIS A 261 -0.93 -4.82 -7.51
CA HIS A 261 -0.01 -5.73 -8.16
C HIS A 261 0.87 -5.04 -9.21
N THR A 262 2.13 -5.44 -9.30
CA THR A 262 2.95 -5.28 -10.51
C THR A 262 3.12 -6.65 -11.16
N ARG A 263 2.74 -6.78 -12.43
CA ARG A 263 2.70 -8.06 -13.14
C ARG A 263 3.80 -8.11 -14.19
N TRP A 264 4.62 -9.16 -14.12
CA TRP A 264 5.45 -9.63 -15.22
C TRP A 264 4.71 -10.77 -15.93
N ALA A 265 4.31 -10.54 -17.18
CA ALA A 265 3.46 -11.46 -17.92
C ALA A 265 4.18 -12.79 -18.26
N SER A 266 3.75 -13.89 -17.62
CA SER A 266 4.08 -15.29 -17.95
C SER A 266 2.99 -15.92 -18.82
N ILE A 267 1.73 -15.82 -18.36
CA ILE A 267 0.54 -16.35 -19.04
C ILE A 267 -0.41 -15.20 -19.39
N GLY A 268 -0.66 -15.02 -20.69
CA GLY A 268 -1.57 -13.99 -21.22
C GLY A 268 -0.87 -12.67 -21.58
N ILE A 269 -1.35 -12.01 -22.63
CA ILE A 269 -0.70 -10.84 -23.23
C ILE A 269 -0.60 -9.64 -22.28
N ILE A 270 0.38 -8.76 -22.50
CA ILE A 270 0.51 -7.49 -21.77
C ILE A 270 -0.64 -6.57 -22.20
N SER A 271 -1.62 -6.37 -21.32
CA SER A 271 -2.80 -5.53 -21.59
C SER A 271 -3.56 -5.24 -20.29
N GLN A 272 -4.36 -4.17 -20.27
CA GLN A 272 -5.16 -3.82 -19.08
C GLN A 272 -6.16 -4.92 -18.65
N PRO A 273 -6.86 -5.64 -19.56
CA PRO A 273 -7.73 -6.76 -19.17
C PRO A 273 -6.98 -7.90 -18.48
N ASN A 274 -5.68 -8.04 -18.73
CA ASN A 274 -4.82 -9.08 -18.14
C ASN A 274 -3.97 -8.57 -16.97
N ALA A 275 -3.97 -7.27 -16.71
CA ALA A 275 -3.33 -6.70 -15.53
C ALA A 275 -4.16 -6.99 -14.27
N HIS A 276 -3.47 -7.28 -13.18
CA HIS A 276 -4.07 -7.52 -11.88
C HIS A 276 -4.40 -6.18 -11.19
N PRO A 277 -5.30 -6.13 -10.18
CA PRO A 277 -6.16 -7.22 -9.70
C PRO A 277 -7.26 -7.66 -10.69
N MET A 278 -7.71 -8.91 -10.53
CA MET A 278 -8.86 -9.48 -11.25
C MET A 278 -10.08 -9.53 -10.34
N ASN A 279 -11.28 -9.35 -10.90
CA ASN A 279 -12.54 -9.55 -10.18
C ASN A 279 -13.23 -10.86 -10.57
N SER A 280 -14.37 -11.19 -9.95
CA SER A 280 -15.11 -12.43 -10.18
C SER A 280 -16.09 -12.41 -11.36
N ASP A 281 -16.21 -11.28 -12.05
CA ASP A 281 -17.22 -11.12 -13.12
C ASP A 281 -17.08 -12.15 -14.24
N GLU A 282 -18.22 -12.65 -14.73
CA GLU A 282 -18.30 -13.52 -15.89
C GLU A 282 -19.13 -12.87 -17.00
N VAL A 283 -18.84 -13.21 -18.24
CA VAL A 283 -19.62 -12.75 -19.38
C VAL A 283 -21.04 -13.32 -19.27
N ALA A 284 -22.03 -12.43 -19.39
CA ALA A 284 -23.45 -12.75 -19.27
C ALA A 284 -23.91 -13.29 -17.90
N GLN A 285 -23.05 -13.23 -16.88
CA GLN A 285 -23.39 -13.55 -15.49
C GLN A 285 -22.77 -12.48 -14.58
N VAL A 286 -23.62 -11.53 -14.16
CA VAL A 286 -23.20 -10.34 -13.39
C VAL A 286 -23.61 -10.46 -11.91
N ASP A 287 -24.40 -11.48 -11.57
CA ASP A 287 -24.96 -11.66 -10.23
C ASP A 287 -24.19 -12.73 -9.44
N GLY A 288 -23.72 -12.35 -8.25
CA GLY A 288 -23.04 -13.23 -7.30
C GLY A 288 -22.18 -12.46 -6.30
N PRO A 289 -21.61 -13.14 -5.29
CA PRO A 289 -20.66 -12.54 -4.37
C PRO A 289 -19.47 -11.94 -5.13
N TYR A 290 -19.10 -10.70 -4.82
CA TYR A 290 -18.01 -10.03 -5.52
C TYR A 290 -16.67 -10.37 -4.86
N VAL A 291 -15.75 -10.94 -5.64
CA VAL A 291 -14.42 -11.35 -5.17
C VAL A 291 -13.37 -10.71 -6.06
N THR A 292 -12.29 -10.24 -5.45
CA THR A 292 -11.09 -9.75 -6.15
C THR A 292 -9.87 -10.55 -5.73
N ALA A 293 -8.93 -10.73 -6.63
CA ALA A 293 -7.69 -11.44 -6.33
C ALA A 293 -6.50 -10.95 -7.17
N VAL A 294 -5.32 -11.17 -6.62
CA VAL A 294 -4.02 -11.03 -7.28
C VAL A 294 -3.25 -12.33 -7.15
N LEU A 295 -2.37 -12.59 -8.11
CA LEU A 295 -1.56 -13.79 -8.19
C LEU A 295 -0.11 -13.43 -8.50
N ASN A 296 0.82 -14.07 -7.80
CA ASN A 296 2.20 -14.26 -8.21
C ASN A 296 2.42 -15.74 -8.54
N GLY A 297 3.11 -15.99 -9.64
CA GLY A 297 3.25 -17.33 -10.21
C GLY A 297 2.09 -17.69 -11.13
N ASP A 298 1.90 -18.99 -11.38
CA ASP A 298 1.01 -19.49 -12.44
C ASP A 298 0.09 -20.59 -11.89
N VAL A 299 -1.18 -20.56 -12.31
CA VAL A 299 -2.15 -21.66 -12.16
C VAL A 299 -2.10 -22.52 -13.42
N ASP A 300 -1.27 -23.57 -13.41
CA ASP A 300 -0.94 -24.38 -14.59
C ASP A 300 -2.18 -25.05 -15.23
N ASN A 301 -3.16 -25.43 -14.40
CA ASN A 301 -4.38 -26.10 -14.84
C ASN A 301 -5.57 -25.15 -15.07
N PHE A 302 -5.34 -23.85 -15.26
CA PHE A 302 -6.42 -22.86 -15.41
C PHE A 302 -7.37 -23.15 -16.58
N ALA A 303 -6.85 -23.69 -17.70
CA ALA A 303 -7.65 -24.02 -18.87
C ALA A 303 -8.64 -25.17 -18.58
N ASP A 304 -8.16 -26.21 -17.87
CA ASP A 304 -9.00 -27.33 -17.44
C ASP A 304 -10.06 -26.87 -16.44
N LEU A 305 -9.70 -25.98 -15.50
CA LEU A 305 -10.66 -25.38 -14.57
C LEU A 305 -11.73 -24.55 -15.29
N LYS A 306 -11.36 -23.76 -16.30
CA LYS A 306 -12.33 -23.00 -17.12
C LYS A 306 -13.36 -23.93 -17.77
N VAL A 307 -12.92 -25.07 -18.29
CA VAL A 307 -13.81 -26.04 -18.95
C VAL A 307 -14.63 -26.83 -17.92
N ALA A 308 -13.99 -27.38 -16.88
CA ALA A 308 -14.62 -28.25 -15.90
C ALA A 308 -15.71 -27.54 -15.08
N ASP A 309 -15.53 -26.25 -14.80
CA ASP A 309 -16.50 -25.43 -14.09
C ASP A 309 -17.36 -24.57 -15.03
N GLU A 310 -17.25 -24.73 -16.35
CA GLU A 310 -18.00 -23.96 -17.36
C GLU A 310 -17.91 -22.43 -17.17
N LEU A 311 -16.71 -21.93 -16.85
CA LEU A 311 -16.49 -20.51 -16.60
C LEU A 311 -16.63 -19.69 -17.89
N ARG A 312 -17.37 -18.58 -17.82
CA ARG A 312 -17.62 -17.67 -18.95
C ARG A 312 -16.71 -16.46 -18.86
N ILE A 313 -15.42 -16.65 -19.13
CA ILE A 313 -14.43 -15.57 -19.11
C ILE A 313 -14.31 -14.94 -20.50
N SER A 314 -14.24 -13.61 -20.58
CA SER A 314 -14.03 -12.89 -21.83
C SER A 314 -12.78 -13.40 -22.56
N PRO A 315 -12.82 -13.61 -23.89
CA PRO A 315 -11.66 -14.09 -24.65
C PRO A 315 -10.46 -13.12 -24.62
N GLU A 316 -10.70 -11.84 -24.31
CA GLU A 316 -9.63 -10.84 -24.14
C GLU A 316 -8.84 -11.03 -22.83
N ILE A 317 -9.42 -11.73 -21.85
CA ILE A 317 -8.77 -12.10 -20.59
C ILE A 317 -8.11 -13.48 -20.77
N THR A 318 -6.86 -13.42 -21.23
CA THR A 318 -6.03 -14.59 -21.54
C THR A 318 -5.21 -15.08 -20.35
N GLY A 319 -5.12 -14.30 -19.27
CA GLY A 319 -4.47 -14.67 -18.03
C GLY A 319 -5.19 -15.79 -17.28
N ASP A 320 -4.40 -16.53 -16.52
CA ASP A 320 -4.79 -17.62 -15.62
C ASP A 320 -5.46 -17.09 -14.35
N THR A 321 -4.99 -15.99 -13.76
CA THR A 321 -5.47 -15.38 -12.51
C THR A 321 -6.98 -15.23 -12.42
N LYS A 322 -7.67 -14.98 -13.54
CA LYS A 322 -9.13 -14.75 -13.56
C LYS A 322 -9.94 -15.94 -13.04
N VAL A 323 -9.41 -17.17 -13.11
CA VAL A 323 -10.11 -18.34 -12.55
C VAL A 323 -10.24 -18.26 -11.04
N ILE A 324 -9.31 -17.58 -10.35
CA ILE A 324 -9.25 -17.51 -8.89
C ILE A 324 -10.49 -16.82 -8.29
N PRO A 325 -10.75 -15.52 -8.54
CA PRO A 325 -11.91 -14.85 -7.94
C PRO A 325 -13.23 -15.43 -8.46
N THR A 326 -13.26 -15.92 -9.70
CA THR A 326 -14.46 -16.51 -10.31
C THR A 326 -14.89 -17.80 -9.58
N LEU A 327 -13.94 -18.73 -9.36
CA LEU A 327 -14.24 -19.98 -8.66
C LEU A 327 -14.62 -19.74 -7.18
N VAL A 328 -13.94 -18.81 -6.50
CA VAL A 328 -14.28 -18.45 -5.12
C VAL A 328 -15.68 -17.87 -5.05
N SER A 329 -16.05 -16.96 -5.97
CA SER A 329 -17.39 -16.39 -6.06
C SER A 329 -18.47 -17.46 -6.28
N ARG A 330 -18.24 -18.43 -7.18
CA ARG A 330 -19.17 -19.55 -7.41
C ARG A 330 -19.37 -20.41 -6.17
N ARG A 331 -18.31 -20.68 -5.40
CA ARG A 331 -18.41 -21.45 -4.14
C ARG A 331 -19.17 -20.68 -3.07
N LEU A 332 -18.91 -19.39 -2.92
CA LEU A 332 -19.70 -18.52 -2.04
C LEU A 332 -21.18 -18.51 -2.44
N ALA A 333 -21.49 -18.42 -3.74
CA ALA A 333 -22.85 -18.48 -4.25
C ALA A 333 -23.53 -19.85 -3.99
N ALA A 334 -22.74 -20.93 -3.90
CA ALA A 334 -23.23 -22.25 -3.51
C ALA A 334 -23.47 -22.42 -2.01
N GLY A 335 -23.17 -21.40 -1.19
CA GLY A 335 -23.42 -21.38 0.24
C GLY A 335 -22.24 -21.83 1.12
N ASP A 336 -21.05 -22.00 0.54
CA ASP A 336 -19.84 -22.28 1.33
C ASP A 336 -19.47 -21.08 2.22
N ASP A 337 -18.95 -21.35 3.42
CA ASP A 337 -18.34 -20.32 4.26
C ASP A 337 -17.15 -19.66 3.54
N GLY A 338 -16.90 -18.38 3.78
CA GLY A 338 -15.92 -17.61 3.01
C GLY A 338 -14.50 -18.15 3.05
N VAL A 339 -14.03 -18.65 4.20
CA VAL A 339 -12.68 -19.24 4.29
C VAL A 339 -12.64 -20.58 3.58
N GLU A 340 -13.70 -21.37 3.70
CA GLU A 340 -13.79 -22.69 3.09
C GLU A 340 -13.94 -22.61 1.55
N ALA A 341 -14.74 -21.66 1.05
CA ALA A 341 -14.88 -21.35 -0.37
C ALA A 341 -13.53 -21.02 -1.01
N PHE A 342 -12.71 -20.24 -0.32
CA PHE A 342 -11.35 -19.93 -0.76
C PHE A 342 -10.45 -21.15 -0.72
N ARG A 343 -10.36 -21.81 0.43
CA ARG A 343 -9.50 -22.98 0.65
C ARG A 343 -9.77 -24.06 -0.37
N GLN A 344 -11.03 -24.39 -0.61
CA GLN A 344 -11.43 -25.42 -1.57
C GLN A 344 -11.16 -25.02 -3.02
N SER A 345 -11.27 -23.74 -3.35
CA SER A 345 -10.87 -23.23 -4.67
C SER A 345 -9.36 -23.40 -4.88
N VAL A 346 -8.54 -22.91 -3.95
CA VAL A 346 -7.06 -22.94 -4.09
C VAL A 346 -6.48 -24.36 -4.02
N CYS A 347 -7.13 -25.30 -3.32
CA CYS A 347 -6.71 -26.71 -3.31
C CYS A 347 -6.76 -27.37 -4.70
N ARG A 348 -7.56 -26.84 -5.64
CA ARG A 348 -7.67 -27.35 -7.01
C ARG A 348 -6.59 -26.81 -7.95
N PHE A 349 -5.81 -25.81 -7.55
CA PHE A 349 -4.87 -25.13 -8.42
C PHE A 349 -3.53 -25.85 -8.46
N ASP A 350 -3.10 -26.27 -9.64
CA ASP A 350 -1.76 -26.78 -9.86
C ASP A 350 -0.81 -25.65 -10.26
N GLY A 351 0.47 -25.80 -9.90
CA GLY A 351 1.51 -24.80 -10.12
C GLY A 351 2.09 -24.22 -8.83
N SER A 352 2.83 -23.11 -8.99
CA SER A 352 3.44 -22.36 -7.89
C SER A 352 2.75 -21.02 -7.78
N VAL A 353 1.99 -20.81 -6.71
CA VAL A 353 1.11 -19.64 -6.56
C VAL A 353 1.29 -18.97 -5.20
N ALA A 354 1.30 -17.64 -5.20
CA ALA A 354 1.00 -16.80 -4.04
C ALA A 354 -0.24 -15.96 -4.38
N ILE A 355 -1.29 -16.07 -3.58
CA ILE A 355 -2.59 -15.47 -3.84
C ILE A 355 -3.00 -14.61 -2.67
N VAL A 356 -3.49 -13.41 -2.98
CA VAL A 356 -4.26 -12.58 -2.04
C VAL A 356 -5.62 -12.32 -2.65
N ALA A 357 -6.67 -12.61 -1.90
CA ALA A 357 -8.05 -12.38 -2.32
C ALA A 357 -8.85 -11.62 -1.25
N ASN A 358 -9.86 -10.88 -1.71
CA ASN A 358 -10.83 -10.19 -0.85
C ASN A 358 -12.24 -10.40 -1.42
N ALA A 359 -13.17 -10.77 -0.54
CA ALA A 359 -14.59 -10.87 -0.87
C ALA A 359 -15.32 -9.66 -0.27
N SER A 360 -16.20 -9.02 -1.06
CA SER A 360 -16.91 -7.81 -0.63
C SER A 360 -17.84 -8.04 0.56
N GLY A 361 -18.36 -9.25 0.73
CA GLY A 361 -19.18 -9.62 1.90
C GLY A 361 -18.40 -9.73 3.21
N ALA A 362 -17.07 -9.73 3.16
CA ALA A 362 -16.19 -9.66 4.33
C ALA A 362 -15.00 -8.72 4.02
N PRO A 363 -15.27 -7.42 3.85
CA PRO A 363 -14.30 -6.46 3.28
C PRO A 363 -13.10 -6.21 4.22
N ASP A 364 -13.26 -6.54 5.50
CA ASP A 364 -12.25 -6.49 6.56
C ASP A 364 -11.35 -7.74 6.62
N ARG A 365 -11.44 -8.64 5.63
CA ARG A 365 -10.66 -9.88 5.60
C ARG A 365 -9.90 -10.04 4.28
N LEU A 366 -8.62 -10.38 4.42
CA LEU A 366 -7.78 -10.83 3.31
C LEU A 366 -7.57 -12.34 3.43
N GLN A 367 -7.67 -13.04 2.30
CA GLN A 367 -7.45 -14.47 2.21
C GLN A 367 -6.14 -14.74 1.49
N LEU A 368 -5.26 -15.51 2.12
CA LEU A 368 -3.90 -15.75 1.66
C LEU A 368 -3.72 -17.24 1.34
N ALA A 369 -3.13 -17.56 0.19
CA ALA A 369 -2.71 -18.91 -0.14
C ALA A 369 -1.29 -18.90 -0.71
N LEU A 370 -0.51 -19.90 -0.33
CA LEU A 370 0.84 -20.13 -0.83
C LEU A 370 1.01 -21.61 -1.15
N ARG A 371 1.44 -21.92 -2.38
CA ARG A 371 1.73 -23.29 -2.84
C ARG A 371 2.91 -23.26 -3.81
N GLY A 372 3.75 -24.29 -3.77
CA GLY A 372 4.95 -24.39 -4.61
C GLY A 372 6.19 -23.77 -3.95
N SER A 373 7.30 -23.69 -4.71
CA SER A 373 8.64 -23.39 -4.16
C SER A 373 9.29 -22.11 -4.71
N GLY A 374 8.55 -21.22 -5.37
CA GLY A 374 9.10 -20.00 -5.97
C GLY A 374 8.42 -18.69 -5.58
N GLN A 375 7.39 -18.73 -4.74
CA GLN A 375 6.63 -17.55 -4.33
C GLN A 375 6.71 -17.36 -2.81
N ALA A 376 6.48 -16.13 -2.35
CA ALA A 376 6.44 -15.78 -0.94
C ALA A 376 5.33 -14.75 -0.66
N LEU A 377 4.88 -14.72 0.58
CA LEU A 377 4.02 -13.67 1.14
C LEU A 377 4.55 -13.33 2.53
N TYR A 378 4.68 -12.04 2.81
CA TYR A 378 5.05 -11.46 4.10
C TYR A 378 3.86 -10.67 4.62
N VAL A 379 3.66 -10.68 5.94
CA VAL A 379 2.55 -9.96 6.58
C VAL A 379 3.13 -8.97 7.58
N GLY A 380 3.26 -7.72 7.13
CA GLY A 380 3.60 -6.58 7.96
C GLY A 380 2.47 -6.23 8.91
N LEU A 381 2.83 -6.01 10.18
CA LEU A 381 1.91 -5.67 11.27
C LEU A 381 2.29 -4.30 11.85
N ASP A 382 1.26 -3.49 12.09
CA ASP A 382 1.29 -2.32 12.97
C ASP A 382 -0.03 -2.27 13.76
N ASP A 383 -0.17 -1.34 14.70
CA ASP A 383 -1.32 -1.26 15.64
C ASP A 383 -2.69 -1.28 14.94
N ASP A 384 -2.77 -0.65 13.76
CA ASP A 384 -4.01 -0.43 13.01
C ASP A 384 -3.92 -0.84 11.55
N LEU A 385 -2.91 -1.64 11.20
CA LEU A 385 -2.54 -1.92 9.81
C LEU A 385 -2.04 -3.36 9.64
N TYR A 386 -2.59 -4.03 8.63
CA TYR A 386 -1.96 -5.17 7.99
C TYR A 386 -1.50 -4.76 6.59
N VAL A 387 -0.24 -5.05 6.27
CA VAL A 387 0.30 -4.94 4.91
C VAL A 387 0.76 -6.32 4.47
N VAL A 388 0.22 -6.83 3.38
CA VAL A 388 0.67 -8.10 2.79
C VAL A 388 1.47 -7.79 1.55
N ALA A 389 2.69 -8.31 1.44
CA ALA A 389 3.50 -8.14 0.23
C ALA A 389 4.19 -9.44 -0.19
N SER A 390 4.56 -9.56 -1.46
CA SER A 390 5.32 -10.73 -1.94
C SER A 390 6.82 -10.68 -1.60
N GLU A 391 7.32 -9.52 -1.17
CA GLU A 391 8.72 -9.33 -0.75
C GLU A 391 8.81 -8.42 0.49
N PRO A 392 9.86 -8.54 1.33
CA PRO A 392 10.01 -7.74 2.54
C PRO A 392 10.01 -6.23 2.25
N TYR A 393 10.56 -5.80 1.12
CA TYR A 393 10.57 -4.39 0.72
C TYR A 393 9.16 -3.77 0.62
N GLY A 394 8.13 -4.58 0.41
CA GLY A 394 6.75 -4.11 0.38
C GLY A 394 6.14 -3.79 1.75
N VAL A 395 6.74 -4.23 2.86
CA VAL A 395 6.19 -4.05 4.22
C VAL A 395 7.03 -3.13 5.12
N VAL A 396 8.33 -2.96 4.84
CA VAL A 396 9.29 -2.30 5.76
C VAL A 396 9.02 -0.82 6.06
N GLU A 397 8.37 -0.07 5.17
CA GLU A 397 8.12 1.38 5.39
C GLU A 397 7.02 1.62 6.45
N ASP A 398 5.99 0.76 6.42
CA ASP A 398 4.75 0.94 7.16
C ASP A 398 4.65 0.03 8.39
N ALA A 399 5.24 -1.16 8.35
CA ALA A 399 5.12 -2.16 9.42
C ALA A 399 6.31 -2.13 10.39
N THR A 400 6.03 -2.44 11.66
CA THR A 400 7.07 -2.53 12.71
C THR A 400 7.61 -3.96 12.88
N ARG A 401 6.90 -4.96 12.36
CA ARG A 401 7.28 -6.39 12.35
C ARG A 401 6.63 -7.10 11.17
N TYR A 402 7.25 -8.17 10.65
CA TYR A 402 6.73 -8.96 9.52
C TYR A 402 7.23 -10.39 9.48
#